data_AF-A0A0H3KH74-F1
#
_entry.id   AF-A0A0H3KH74-F1
#
_cell.length_a   1.000
_cell.length_b   1.000
_cell.length_c   1.000
_cell.angle_alpha   90.00
_cell.angle_beta   90.00
_cell.angle_gamma   90.00
#
_symmetry.space_group_name_H-M   'P 1'
#
loop_
_entity.id
_entity.type
_entity.pdbx_description
1 polymer ?
#
loop_
_entity_poly.entity_id
_entity_poly.type
_entity_poly.pdbx_seq_one_letter_code
_entity_poly.pdbx_strand_id
1 'polypeptide(L)'
;MSFESLGLAEPLVKAVNELGYTSPTPIQQQAIPAVLGGGDLLAGAQTGTGKTAGFTLPILQRLHTFYTEHRSAKRAVRALILTPTRELAAQVEESVRAYSKYLKLRSTVMFGGVSINPQIDALKRGVDIVVATPGRLLDHMQQKTIDLSDLDILVLDEADRMLDMGFIHDIKRVLAKLPPRRQNLLFSATFSDEIKALADSLLDSPALIEVARRNTTAETVAQKIHPVDRDRKRELLTHLIREHNWFQVLVFTRTKHGANRLAEQLTKDGISAMAIHGNKSQSARTRALAEFKNNTLQVLVATDIAARGIDIDQLPHVVNFDLPNVPEDYVHRIGRTGRAGATGEAVSLVCVDEKQLLRDIERLIKREIPREVIAGFEPDPNAKPEPIQQRRGQQPRGGGGNGGGGGGNRAPRAGGAAQQPGAKRDGQAPKPKAAAKPRPQGGGNGNGARPSGGNGARAANGNAAHPNRNRSSRSGQRGH
;
A
#
# COMPACT_ATOMS: atom_id res chain seq x y z
N MET A 1 18.97 -10.71 -23.80
CA MET A 1 18.63 -11.77 -22.84
C MET A 1 17.11 -11.81 -22.71
N SER A 2 16.48 -12.97 -22.87
CA SER A 2 15.02 -13.16 -22.75
C SER A 2 14.66 -13.77 -21.38
N PHE A 3 13.38 -13.78 -21.00
CA PHE A 3 12.95 -14.46 -19.77
C PHE A 3 13.21 -15.98 -19.79
N GLU A 4 13.15 -16.61 -20.96
CA GLU A 4 13.50 -18.03 -21.18
C GLU A 4 14.95 -18.31 -20.76
N SER A 5 15.88 -17.42 -21.13
CA SER A 5 17.30 -17.54 -20.77
C SER A 5 17.61 -17.33 -19.28
N LEU A 6 16.61 -17.05 -18.44
CA LEU A 6 16.75 -16.92 -16.98
C LEU A 6 16.37 -18.19 -16.20
N GLY A 7 16.14 -19.32 -16.88
CA GLY A 7 15.83 -20.60 -16.22
C GLY A 7 14.39 -20.73 -15.73
N LEU A 8 13.45 -19.99 -16.34
CA LEU A 8 12.02 -20.06 -16.04
C LEU A 8 11.32 -21.08 -16.96
N ALA A 9 10.39 -21.85 -16.41
CA ALA A 9 9.59 -22.81 -17.16
C ALA A 9 8.59 -22.13 -18.12
N GLU A 10 8.22 -22.82 -19.19
CA GLU A 10 7.28 -22.33 -20.22
C GLU A 10 5.99 -21.70 -19.65
N PRO A 11 5.31 -22.26 -18.62
CA PRO A 11 4.09 -21.66 -18.08
C PRO A 11 4.30 -20.25 -17.50
N LEU A 12 5.50 -19.97 -16.95
CA LEU A 12 5.87 -18.65 -16.43
C LEU A 12 6.24 -17.69 -17.55
N VAL A 13 7.07 -18.12 -18.49
CA VAL A 13 7.45 -17.34 -19.68
C VAL A 13 6.19 -16.92 -20.45
N LYS A 14 5.25 -17.84 -20.64
CA LYS A 14 3.98 -17.58 -21.31
C LYS A 14 3.14 -16.51 -20.59
N ALA A 15 2.99 -16.61 -19.26
CA ALA A 15 2.26 -15.62 -18.48
C ALA A 15 2.93 -14.23 -18.55
N VAL A 16 4.26 -14.18 -18.49
CA VAL A 16 5.07 -12.95 -18.61
C VAL A 16 4.92 -12.30 -20.00
N ASN A 17 4.98 -13.09 -21.07
CA ASN A 17 4.78 -12.62 -22.44
C ASN A 17 3.35 -12.09 -22.67
N GLU A 18 2.31 -12.74 -22.12
CA GLU A 18 0.91 -12.27 -22.19
C GLU A 18 0.68 -10.95 -21.44
N LEU A 19 1.50 -10.64 -20.43
CA LEU A 19 1.51 -9.35 -19.73
C LEU A 19 2.33 -8.27 -20.48
N GLY A 20 2.84 -8.58 -21.68
CA GLY A 20 3.59 -7.65 -22.54
C GLY A 20 5.06 -7.46 -22.15
N TYR A 21 5.63 -8.31 -21.28
CA TYR A 21 7.01 -8.16 -20.82
C TYR A 21 7.98 -8.74 -21.85
N THR A 22 8.52 -7.90 -22.72
CA THR A 22 9.40 -8.32 -23.84
C THR A 22 10.85 -8.60 -23.43
N SER A 23 11.36 -7.96 -22.38
CA SER A 23 12.73 -8.16 -21.90
C SER A 23 12.85 -7.94 -20.39
N PRO A 24 13.70 -8.73 -19.69
CA PRO A 24 13.92 -8.58 -18.27
C PRO A 24 14.66 -7.28 -17.95
N THR A 25 14.25 -6.57 -16.91
CA THR A 25 14.93 -5.35 -16.43
C THR A 25 16.29 -5.68 -15.79
N PRO A 26 17.21 -4.72 -15.58
CA PRO A 26 18.53 -4.99 -15.00
C PRO A 26 18.50 -5.63 -13.60
N ILE A 27 17.46 -5.36 -12.80
CA ILE A 27 17.26 -6.04 -11.52
C ILE A 27 16.78 -7.48 -11.71
N GLN A 28 15.90 -7.74 -12.68
CA GLN A 28 15.41 -9.08 -12.99
C GLN A 28 16.50 -9.99 -13.57
N GLN A 29 17.36 -9.45 -14.45
CA GLN A 29 18.49 -10.20 -15.04
C GLN A 29 19.47 -10.74 -13.99
N GLN A 30 19.65 -10.04 -12.87
CA GLN A 30 20.56 -10.44 -11.80
C GLN A 30 19.83 -11.20 -10.67
N ALA A 31 18.67 -10.70 -10.24
CA ALA A 31 17.94 -11.28 -9.11
C ALA A 31 17.31 -12.64 -9.44
N ILE A 32 16.78 -12.85 -10.65
CA ILE A 32 16.11 -14.12 -11.00
C ILE A 32 17.09 -15.30 -10.90
N PRO A 33 18.28 -15.29 -11.54
CA PRO A 33 19.27 -16.35 -11.36
C PRO A 33 19.76 -16.50 -9.91
N ALA A 34 19.99 -15.41 -9.19
CA ALA A 34 20.45 -15.45 -7.80
C ALA A 34 19.43 -16.15 -6.87
N VAL A 35 18.13 -15.82 -7.01
CA VAL A 35 17.08 -16.44 -6.21
C VAL A 35 16.87 -17.91 -6.60
N LEU A 36 16.98 -18.27 -7.88
CA LEU A 36 16.95 -19.67 -8.33
C LEU A 36 18.11 -20.50 -7.77
N GLY A 37 19.30 -19.90 -7.60
CA GLY A 37 20.45 -20.52 -6.95
C GLY A 37 20.25 -20.84 -5.46
N GLY A 38 19.20 -20.30 -4.83
CA GLY A 38 18.74 -20.70 -3.50
C GLY A 38 19.41 -20.00 -2.31
N GLY A 39 20.46 -19.21 -2.53
CA GLY A 39 21.12 -18.38 -1.51
C GLY A 39 20.37 -17.08 -1.21
N ASP A 40 20.72 -16.42 -0.12
CA ASP A 40 20.08 -15.17 0.31
C ASP A 40 20.44 -13.99 -0.60
N LEU A 41 19.60 -12.96 -0.60
CA LEU A 41 19.76 -11.80 -1.49
C LEU A 41 19.49 -10.49 -0.74
N LEU A 42 20.40 -9.53 -0.89
CA LEU A 42 20.19 -8.13 -0.57
C LEU A 42 20.19 -7.31 -1.88
N ALA A 43 19.03 -6.76 -2.23
CA ALA A 43 18.80 -6.08 -3.49
C ALA A 43 18.42 -4.61 -3.31
N GLY A 44 19.31 -3.71 -3.75
CA GLY A 44 19.10 -2.27 -3.82
C GLY A 44 18.47 -1.87 -5.15
N ALA A 45 17.18 -1.55 -5.15
CA ALA A 45 16.49 -1.02 -6.32
C ALA A 45 15.22 -0.22 -5.94
N GLN A 46 14.97 0.87 -6.66
CA GLN A 46 13.79 1.71 -6.45
C GLN A 46 12.49 1.02 -6.89
N THR A 47 11.33 1.52 -6.45
CA THR A 47 10.01 1.17 -7.01
C THR A 47 10.01 1.38 -8.54
N GLY A 48 9.20 0.62 -9.29
CA GLY A 48 9.11 0.74 -10.75
C GLY A 48 10.26 0.13 -11.56
N THR A 49 11.32 -0.38 -10.92
CA THR A 49 12.43 -1.08 -11.60
C THR A 49 12.11 -2.53 -11.98
N GLY A 50 10.94 -3.06 -11.57
CA GLY A 50 10.53 -4.44 -11.83
C GLY A 50 10.92 -5.45 -10.73
N LYS A 51 11.27 -4.99 -9.51
CA LYS A 51 11.59 -5.82 -8.34
C LYS A 51 10.62 -6.99 -8.12
N THR A 52 9.31 -6.73 -8.20
CA THR A 52 8.26 -7.72 -7.94
C THR A 52 8.43 -8.97 -8.80
N ALA A 53 8.57 -8.83 -10.12
CA ALA A 53 8.85 -9.96 -11.00
C ALA A 53 10.21 -10.61 -10.70
N GLY A 54 11.20 -9.82 -10.27
CA GLY A 54 12.54 -10.26 -9.87
C GLY A 54 12.57 -11.26 -8.71
N PHE A 55 11.62 -11.18 -7.75
CA PHE A 55 11.47 -12.20 -6.70
C PHE A 55 10.30 -13.16 -6.93
N THR A 56 9.17 -12.72 -7.50
CA THR A 56 8.00 -13.60 -7.66
C THR A 56 8.20 -14.69 -8.71
N LEU A 57 8.83 -14.39 -9.85
CA LEU A 57 9.09 -15.39 -10.89
C LEU A 57 9.97 -16.56 -10.41
N PRO A 58 11.13 -16.33 -9.77
CA PRO A 58 11.95 -17.44 -9.27
C PRO A 58 11.31 -18.16 -8.08
N ILE A 59 10.54 -17.48 -7.22
CA ILE A 59 9.73 -18.16 -6.18
C ILE A 59 8.70 -19.10 -6.81
N LEU A 60 7.94 -18.63 -7.80
CA LEU A 60 6.96 -19.46 -8.52
C LEU A 60 7.64 -20.63 -9.23
N GLN A 61 8.82 -20.43 -9.81
CA GLN A 61 9.62 -21.49 -10.42
C GLN A 61 10.03 -22.55 -9.40
N ARG A 62 10.62 -22.15 -8.26
CA ARG A 62 11.05 -23.09 -7.20
C ARG A 62 9.87 -23.90 -6.65
N LEU A 63 8.73 -23.26 -6.40
CA LEU A 63 7.51 -23.94 -5.94
C LEU A 63 6.92 -24.87 -7.02
N HIS A 64 6.97 -24.48 -8.30
CA HIS A 64 6.52 -25.33 -9.40
C HIS A 64 7.39 -26.58 -9.54
N THR A 65 8.72 -26.44 -9.49
CA THR A 65 9.67 -27.57 -9.47
C THR A 65 9.39 -28.48 -8.28
N PHE A 66 9.32 -27.93 -7.06
CA PHE A 66 9.06 -28.68 -5.83
C PHE A 66 7.82 -29.58 -5.94
N TYR A 67 6.67 -29.07 -6.37
CA TYR A 67 5.44 -29.88 -6.50
C TYR A 67 5.44 -30.85 -7.68
N THR A 68 6.33 -30.64 -8.66
CA THR A 68 6.48 -31.54 -9.82
C THR A 68 7.27 -32.79 -9.43
N GLU A 69 8.29 -32.60 -8.57
CA GLU A 69 9.10 -33.65 -7.93
C GLU A 69 8.31 -34.34 -6.80
N HIS A 70 7.66 -33.57 -5.93
CA HIS A 70 6.96 -34.04 -4.73
C HIS A 70 5.44 -34.07 -4.94
N ARG A 71 4.96 -34.85 -5.91
CA ARG A 71 3.53 -34.89 -6.30
C ARG A 71 2.55 -35.24 -5.17
N SER A 72 3.03 -35.91 -4.12
CA SER A 72 2.25 -36.29 -2.93
C SER A 72 2.36 -35.29 -1.77
N ALA A 73 3.12 -34.19 -1.92
CA ALA A 73 3.28 -33.19 -0.88
C ALA A 73 1.94 -32.50 -0.56
N LYS A 74 1.65 -32.34 0.73
CA LYS A 74 0.52 -31.53 1.18
C LYS A 74 0.78 -30.05 0.85
N ARG A 75 -0.28 -29.33 0.53
CA ARG A 75 -0.21 -27.88 0.31
C ARG A 75 0.00 -27.15 1.63
N ALA A 76 1.06 -26.35 1.71
CA ALA A 76 1.43 -25.56 2.87
C ALA A 76 1.99 -24.20 2.43
N VAL A 77 2.08 -23.23 3.35
CA VAL A 77 2.64 -21.91 3.07
C VAL A 77 4.16 -22.03 2.94
N ARG A 78 4.66 -22.02 1.71
CA ARG A 78 6.08 -22.20 1.37
C ARG A 78 6.79 -20.89 1.04
N ALA A 79 6.05 -19.84 0.67
CA ALA A 79 6.61 -18.50 0.50
C ALA A 79 5.80 -17.43 1.25
N LEU A 80 6.50 -16.52 1.92
CA LEU A 80 5.94 -15.40 2.66
C LEU A 80 6.59 -14.10 2.17
N ILE A 81 5.77 -13.16 1.73
CA ILE A 81 6.20 -11.86 1.23
C ILE A 81 5.65 -10.77 2.15
N LEU A 82 6.52 -10.14 2.94
CA LEU A 82 6.18 -9.01 3.80
C LEU A 82 6.34 -7.70 3.04
N THR A 83 5.35 -6.82 3.22
CA THR A 83 5.26 -5.50 2.57
C THR A 83 4.80 -4.44 3.59
N PRO A 84 5.25 -3.17 3.48
CA PRO A 84 4.88 -2.10 4.40
C PRO A 84 3.40 -1.70 4.35
N THR A 85 2.75 -1.76 3.17
CA THR A 85 1.40 -1.21 2.99
C THR A 85 0.42 -2.23 2.44
N ARG A 86 -0.87 -1.99 2.72
CA ARG A 86 -1.98 -2.83 2.27
C ARG A 86 -2.11 -2.82 0.74
N GLU A 87 -1.74 -1.70 0.14
CA GLU A 87 -1.78 -1.42 -1.29
C GLU A 87 -0.70 -2.24 -2.01
N LEU A 88 0.54 -2.19 -1.51
CA LEU A 88 1.63 -2.98 -2.06
C LEU A 88 1.38 -4.48 -1.85
N ALA A 89 0.86 -4.89 -0.69
CA ALA A 89 0.46 -6.27 -0.45
C ALA A 89 -0.54 -6.78 -1.50
N ALA A 90 -1.54 -5.97 -1.86
CA ALA A 90 -2.52 -6.32 -2.89
C ALA A 90 -1.88 -6.40 -4.28
N GLN A 91 -1.02 -5.43 -4.63
CA GLN A 91 -0.34 -5.34 -5.94
C GLN A 91 0.66 -6.49 -6.16
N VAL A 92 1.37 -6.88 -5.10
CA VAL A 92 2.27 -8.04 -5.13
C VAL A 92 1.48 -9.35 -5.25
N GLU A 93 0.33 -9.50 -4.57
CA GLU A 93 -0.51 -10.69 -4.74
C GLU A 93 -1.17 -10.78 -6.13
N GLU A 94 -1.62 -9.65 -6.67
CA GLU A 94 -2.12 -9.54 -8.04
C GLU A 94 -1.04 -9.94 -9.05
N SER A 95 0.20 -9.46 -8.85
CA SER A 95 1.36 -9.84 -9.65
C SER A 95 1.66 -11.35 -9.55
N VAL A 96 1.71 -11.91 -8.34
CA VAL A 96 1.90 -13.35 -8.10
C VAL A 96 0.85 -14.15 -8.86
N ARG A 97 -0.43 -13.77 -8.77
CA ARG A 97 -1.54 -14.44 -9.45
C ARG A 97 -1.46 -14.34 -10.97
N ALA A 98 -1.05 -13.19 -11.49
CA ALA A 98 -0.89 -12.96 -12.92
C ALA A 98 0.23 -13.84 -13.49
N TYR A 99 1.41 -13.84 -12.86
CA TYR A 99 2.53 -14.71 -13.27
C TYR A 99 2.22 -16.20 -13.05
N SER A 100 1.44 -16.56 -12.02
CA SER A 100 1.05 -17.94 -11.75
C SER A 100 -0.15 -18.45 -12.56
N LYS A 101 -0.64 -17.69 -13.56
CA LYS A 101 -1.85 -18.01 -14.35
C LYS A 101 -1.90 -19.45 -14.89
N TYR A 102 -0.74 -19.98 -15.29
CA TYR A 102 -0.60 -21.34 -15.85
C TYR A 102 -0.05 -22.38 -14.87
N LEU A 103 0.08 -22.03 -13.58
CA LEU A 103 0.58 -22.90 -12.52
C LEU A 103 -0.53 -23.31 -11.54
N LYS A 104 -0.42 -24.50 -10.94
CA LYS A 104 -1.37 -25.00 -9.92
C LYS A 104 -1.07 -24.46 -8.51
N LEU A 105 -0.54 -23.23 -8.41
CA LEU A 105 -0.21 -22.53 -7.18
C LEU A 105 -1.37 -21.62 -6.74
N ARG A 106 -1.42 -21.30 -5.44
CA ARG A 106 -2.46 -20.47 -4.82
C ARG A 106 -1.82 -19.42 -3.93
N SER A 107 -2.17 -18.16 -4.18
CA SER A 107 -1.78 -17.02 -3.37
C SER A 107 -2.95 -16.51 -2.50
N THR A 108 -2.62 -15.79 -1.44
CA THR A 108 -3.58 -14.93 -0.74
C THR A 108 -2.90 -13.71 -0.13
N VAL A 109 -3.67 -12.63 0.06
CA VAL A 109 -3.20 -11.38 0.66
C VAL A 109 -3.79 -11.16 2.04
N MET A 110 -2.95 -10.71 2.99
CA MET A 110 -3.31 -10.49 4.39
C MET A 110 -2.91 -9.10 4.87
N PHE A 111 -3.90 -8.24 5.05
CA PHE A 111 -3.68 -6.92 5.64
C PHE A 111 -4.78 -6.53 6.64
N GLY A 112 -4.42 -5.62 7.56
CA GLY A 112 -5.32 -5.08 8.59
C GLY A 112 -6.50 -4.31 8.00
N GLY A 113 -7.43 -3.78 8.82
CA GLY A 113 -8.48 -2.87 8.34
C GLY A 113 -9.48 -3.43 7.31
N VAL A 114 -9.63 -4.76 7.27
CA VAL A 114 -10.73 -5.53 6.67
C VAL A 114 -11.02 -6.73 7.59
N SER A 115 -12.18 -7.36 7.43
CA SER A 115 -12.52 -8.61 8.13
C SER A 115 -11.42 -9.65 7.93
N ILE A 116 -11.07 -10.36 9.01
CA ILE A 116 -10.07 -11.42 8.99
C ILE A 116 -10.64 -12.74 8.46
N ASN A 117 -11.96 -12.95 8.54
CA ASN A 117 -12.60 -14.22 8.19
C ASN A 117 -12.35 -14.63 6.72
N PRO A 118 -12.44 -13.75 5.69
CA PRO A 118 -12.08 -14.11 4.32
C PRO A 118 -10.62 -14.55 4.15
N GLN A 119 -9.70 -14.01 4.96
CA GLN A 119 -8.28 -14.39 4.97
C GLN A 119 -8.09 -15.77 5.63
N ILE A 120 -8.82 -16.04 6.73
CA ILE A 120 -8.89 -17.37 7.38
C ILE A 120 -9.49 -18.42 6.44
N ASP A 121 -10.56 -18.10 5.73
CA ASP A 121 -11.22 -19.04 4.82
C ASP A 121 -10.41 -19.29 3.54
N ALA A 122 -9.55 -18.34 3.14
CA ALA A 122 -8.53 -18.59 2.12
C ALA A 122 -7.47 -19.58 2.62
N LEU A 123 -6.94 -19.39 3.84
CA LEU A 123 -5.99 -20.31 4.47
C LEU A 123 -6.54 -21.73 4.59
N LYS A 124 -7.79 -21.91 5.06
CA LYS A 124 -8.46 -23.22 5.16
C LYS A 124 -8.56 -23.96 3.82
N ARG A 125 -8.58 -23.26 2.68
CA ARG A 125 -8.58 -23.87 1.34
C ARG A 125 -7.20 -24.33 0.88
N GLY A 126 -6.13 -24.03 1.62
CA GLY A 126 -4.74 -24.32 1.29
C GLY A 126 -4.18 -23.30 0.29
N VAL A 127 -3.09 -22.63 0.69
CA VAL A 127 -2.35 -21.64 -0.10
C VAL A 127 -0.86 -21.94 -0.02
N ASP A 128 -0.11 -21.58 -1.06
CA ASP A 128 1.34 -21.79 -1.18
C ASP A 128 2.12 -20.51 -0.86
N ILE A 129 1.53 -19.36 -1.22
CA ILE A 129 2.15 -18.04 -1.12
C ILE A 129 1.25 -17.12 -0.30
N VAL A 130 1.81 -16.49 0.72
CA VAL A 130 1.14 -15.44 1.51
C VAL A 130 1.85 -14.12 1.29
N VAL A 131 1.10 -13.10 0.86
CA VAL A 131 1.58 -11.71 0.83
C VAL A 131 0.92 -10.97 2.00
N ALA A 132 1.71 -10.34 2.88
CA ALA A 132 1.17 -9.78 4.12
C ALA A 132 1.80 -8.45 4.54
N THR A 133 1.01 -7.67 5.29
CA THR A 133 1.55 -6.60 6.15
C THR A 133 1.90 -7.18 7.54
N PRO A 134 3.05 -6.84 8.16
CA PRO A 134 3.54 -7.47 9.39
C PRO A 134 2.49 -7.61 10.51
N GLY A 135 1.78 -6.52 10.84
CA GLY A 135 0.78 -6.54 11.93
C GLY A 135 -0.36 -7.55 11.72
N ARG A 136 -0.90 -7.67 10.49
CA ARG A 136 -1.97 -8.67 10.21
C ARG A 136 -1.42 -10.09 10.17
N LEU A 137 -0.18 -10.30 9.74
CA LEU A 137 0.42 -11.63 9.87
C LEU A 137 0.50 -12.04 11.35
N LEU A 138 0.90 -11.13 12.23
CA LEU A 138 0.90 -11.36 13.67
C LEU A 138 -0.50 -11.63 14.24
N ASP A 139 -1.55 -10.95 13.78
CA ASP A 139 -2.94 -11.30 14.15
C ASP A 139 -3.25 -12.77 13.82
N HIS A 140 -2.92 -13.21 12.59
CA HIS A 140 -3.16 -14.57 12.12
C HIS A 140 -2.38 -15.62 12.92
N MET A 141 -1.12 -15.33 13.25
CA MET A 141 -0.25 -16.19 14.05
C MET A 141 -0.73 -16.30 15.50
N GLN A 142 -1.16 -15.18 16.11
CA GLN A 142 -1.72 -15.17 17.47
C GLN A 142 -3.02 -16.00 17.55
N GLN A 143 -3.87 -15.89 16.54
CA GLN A 143 -5.10 -16.68 16.42
C GLN A 143 -4.87 -18.13 15.95
N LYS A 144 -3.62 -18.53 15.67
CA LYS A 144 -3.23 -19.85 15.14
C LYS A 144 -4.01 -20.25 13.88
N THR A 145 -4.27 -19.28 13.01
CA THR A 145 -5.04 -19.48 11.77
C THR A 145 -4.16 -19.73 10.56
N ILE A 146 -2.86 -19.40 10.66
CA ILE A 146 -1.82 -19.68 9.68
C ILE A 146 -0.77 -20.62 10.29
N ASP A 147 -0.27 -21.55 9.47
CA ASP A 147 0.92 -22.35 9.76
C ASP A 147 2.03 -21.92 8.78
N LEU A 148 3.24 -21.78 9.30
CA LEU A 148 4.45 -21.33 8.59
C LEU A 148 5.63 -22.30 8.81
N SER A 149 5.37 -23.50 9.34
CA SER A 149 6.41 -24.50 9.64
C SER A 149 7.10 -25.06 8.39
N ASP A 150 6.40 -25.12 7.26
CA ASP A 150 6.91 -25.52 5.93
C ASP A 150 7.47 -24.35 5.09
N LEU A 151 7.79 -23.19 5.70
CA LEU A 151 8.21 -22.00 4.96
C LEU A 151 9.63 -22.13 4.38
N ASP A 152 9.74 -22.22 3.06
CA ASP A 152 11.01 -22.31 2.32
C ASP A 152 11.64 -20.94 2.01
N ILE A 153 10.82 -19.90 1.77
CA ILE A 153 11.29 -18.58 1.30
C ILE A 153 10.58 -17.44 2.03
N LEU A 154 11.36 -16.47 2.53
CA LEU A 154 10.90 -15.19 3.07
C LEU A 154 11.36 -14.03 2.17
N VAL A 155 10.47 -13.08 1.92
CA VAL A 155 10.79 -11.79 1.27
C VAL A 155 10.40 -10.63 2.16
N LEU A 156 11.30 -9.65 2.31
CA LEU A 156 10.99 -8.31 2.81
C LEU A 156 11.07 -7.32 1.64
N ASP A 157 9.94 -6.84 1.12
CA ASP A 157 9.92 -5.81 0.06
C ASP A 157 9.61 -4.42 0.63
N GLU A 158 10.33 -3.42 0.11
CA GLU A 158 10.40 -2.05 0.64
C GLU A 158 10.72 -2.04 2.15
N ALA A 159 11.79 -2.75 2.51
CA ALA A 159 12.22 -2.94 3.90
C ALA A 159 12.55 -1.61 4.61
N ASP A 160 13.11 -0.64 3.90
CA ASP A 160 13.34 0.72 4.39
C ASP A 160 12.03 1.39 4.83
N ARG A 161 10.99 1.32 4.01
CA ARG A 161 9.67 1.83 4.38
C ARG A 161 9.04 1.07 5.54
N MET A 162 9.35 -0.21 5.74
CA MET A 162 8.89 -0.93 6.93
C MET A 162 9.55 -0.41 8.21
N LEU A 163 10.82 0.00 8.14
CA LEU A 163 11.54 0.64 9.24
C LEU A 163 11.01 2.05 9.52
N ASP A 164 10.82 2.88 8.48
CA ASP A 164 10.19 4.22 8.59
C ASP A 164 8.81 4.18 9.29
N MET A 165 8.05 3.10 9.07
CA MET A 165 6.72 2.88 9.65
C MET A 165 6.76 2.23 11.04
N GLY A 166 7.95 1.95 11.59
CA GLY A 166 8.15 1.35 12.91
C GLY A 166 7.89 -0.16 12.99
N PHE A 167 7.73 -0.86 11.85
CA PHE A 167 7.44 -2.30 11.84
C PHE A 167 8.64 -3.19 12.22
N ILE A 168 9.82 -2.64 12.52
CA ILE A 168 10.99 -3.41 12.95
C ILE A 168 10.68 -4.37 14.13
N HIS A 169 9.86 -3.95 15.09
CA HIS A 169 9.43 -4.81 16.20
C HIS A 169 8.45 -5.91 15.76
N ASP A 170 7.61 -5.64 14.76
CA ASP A 170 6.68 -6.62 14.21
C ASP A 170 7.42 -7.67 13.39
N ILE A 171 8.35 -7.23 12.52
CA ILE A 171 9.24 -8.09 11.74
C ILE A 171 10.02 -9.02 12.68
N LYS A 172 10.68 -8.48 13.72
CA LYS A 172 11.42 -9.31 14.70
C LYS A 172 10.52 -10.35 15.39
N ARG A 173 9.26 -10.03 15.69
CA ARG A 173 8.28 -10.98 16.25
C ARG A 173 7.85 -12.06 15.25
N VAL A 174 7.73 -11.73 13.96
CA VAL A 174 7.47 -12.71 12.89
C VAL A 174 8.67 -13.65 12.74
N LEU A 175 9.87 -13.08 12.54
CA LEU A 175 11.12 -13.83 12.32
C LEU A 175 11.38 -14.87 13.42
N ALA A 176 11.14 -14.53 14.68
CA ALA A 176 11.28 -15.42 15.85
C ALA A 176 10.30 -16.61 15.88
N LYS A 177 9.44 -16.76 14.87
CA LYS A 177 8.49 -17.87 14.70
C LYS A 177 8.62 -18.60 13.36
N LEU A 178 9.50 -18.14 12.46
CA LEU A 178 9.75 -18.79 11.19
C LEU A 178 10.75 -19.95 11.33
N PRO A 179 10.75 -20.94 10.42
CA PRO A 179 11.79 -21.97 10.37
C PRO A 179 13.19 -21.35 10.25
N PRO A 180 14.20 -21.87 10.97
CA PRO A 180 15.54 -21.30 10.97
C PRO A 180 16.27 -21.48 9.63
N ARG A 181 15.96 -22.57 8.89
CA ARG A 181 16.45 -22.81 7.54
C ARG A 181 15.39 -22.42 6.53
N ARG A 182 15.66 -21.36 5.75
CA ARG A 182 14.85 -20.81 4.66
C ARG A 182 15.74 -19.86 3.85
N GLN A 183 15.37 -19.57 2.61
CA GLN A 183 15.97 -18.47 1.84
C GLN A 183 15.36 -17.13 2.29
N ASN A 184 16.17 -16.10 2.48
CA ASN A 184 15.75 -14.74 2.82
C ASN A 184 16.13 -13.76 1.70
N LEU A 185 15.15 -12.99 1.22
CA LEU A 185 15.35 -11.96 0.21
C LEU A 185 14.95 -10.59 0.78
N LEU A 186 15.87 -9.63 0.81
CA LEU A 186 15.62 -8.27 1.29
C LEU A 186 15.72 -7.28 0.13
N PHE A 187 14.63 -6.61 -0.18
CA PHE A 187 14.55 -5.57 -1.20
C PHE A 187 14.33 -4.20 -0.57
N SER A 188 15.23 -3.27 -0.85
CA SER A 188 15.21 -1.90 -0.32
C SER A 188 15.48 -0.87 -1.43
N ALA A 189 14.98 0.35 -1.29
CA ALA A 189 15.39 1.47 -2.15
C ALA A 189 16.63 2.19 -1.60
N THR A 190 16.94 2.00 -0.32
CA THR A 190 18.04 2.64 0.41
C THR A 190 18.88 1.65 1.22
N PHE A 191 20.15 1.98 1.45
CA PHE A 191 21.10 1.23 2.28
C PHE A 191 21.47 2.03 3.55
N SER A 192 20.46 2.44 4.32
CA SER A 192 20.67 3.04 5.64
C SER A 192 21.37 2.05 6.58
N ASP A 193 22.01 2.54 7.64
CA ASP A 193 22.67 1.66 8.61
C ASP A 193 21.67 0.77 9.37
N GLU A 194 20.41 1.20 9.50
CA GLU A 194 19.32 0.35 10.01
C GLU A 194 18.97 -0.80 9.04
N ILE A 195 19.04 -0.56 7.72
CA ILE A 195 18.83 -1.61 6.71
C ILE A 195 20.01 -2.59 6.68
N LYS A 196 21.25 -2.10 6.83
CA LYS A 196 22.43 -2.98 6.99
C LYS A 196 22.26 -3.85 8.24
N ALA A 197 21.97 -3.25 9.40
CA ALA A 197 21.74 -3.98 10.64
C ALA A 197 20.57 -4.98 10.56
N LEU A 198 19.51 -4.68 9.79
CA LEU A 198 18.46 -5.65 9.50
C LEU A 198 18.97 -6.80 8.64
N ALA A 199 19.68 -6.50 7.55
CA ALA A 199 20.26 -7.48 6.64
C ALA A 199 21.24 -8.42 7.37
N ASP A 200 22.19 -7.87 8.13
CA ASP A 200 23.18 -8.62 8.92
C ASP A 200 22.52 -9.54 9.98
N SER A 201 21.31 -9.17 10.45
CA SER A 201 20.54 -9.97 11.41
C SER A 201 19.64 -11.04 10.79
N LEU A 202 19.47 -11.03 9.46
CA LEU A 202 18.46 -11.82 8.75
C LEU A 202 19.04 -12.72 7.66
N LEU A 203 20.06 -12.25 6.94
CA LEU A 203 20.59 -12.88 5.74
C LEU A 203 21.87 -13.66 6.05
N ASP A 204 22.03 -14.84 5.46
CA ASP A 204 23.30 -15.57 5.48
C ASP A 204 24.04 -15.39 4.15
N SER A 205 25.23 -14.77 4.22
CA SER A 205 26.16 -14.61 3.10
C SER A 205 25.50 -14.14 1.78
N PRO A 206 24.66 -13.07 1.80
CA PRO A 206 23.77 -12.76 0.70
C PRO A 206 24.52 -12.27 -0.55
N ALA A 207 23.98 -12.61 -1.71
CA ALA A 207 24.32 -11.89 -2.94
C ALA A 207 23.95 -10.41 -2.78
N LEU A 208 24.85 -9.51 -3.18
CA LEU A 208 24.60 -8.07 -3.19
C LEU A 208 24.31 -7.63 -4.63
N ILE A 209 23.08 -7.15 -4.87
CA ILE A 209 22.68 -6.60 -6.17
C ILE A 209 22.29 -5.13 -5.98
N GLU A 210 23.18 -4.22 -6.35
CA GLU A 210 22.84 -2.80 -6.49
C GLU A 210 22.66 -2.46 -7.97
N VAL A 211 21.41 -2.20 -8.38
CA VAL A 211 21.16 -1.69 -9.72
C VAL A 211 21.36 -0.19 -9.70
N ALA A 212 22.42 0.26 -10.37
CA ALA A 212 22.74 1.67 -10.53
C ALA A 212 21.48 2.48 -10.89
N ARG A 213 21.29 3.60 -10.19
CA ARG A 213 20.18 4.53 -10.45
C ARG A 213 20.25 4.92 -11.92
N ARG A 214 19.24 4.56 -12.72
CA ARG A 214 19.09 5.05 -14.09
C ARG A 214 18.73 6.53 -14.02
N ASN A 215 19.77 7.33 -13.83
CA ASN A 215 19.72 8.73 -13.38
C ASN A 215 19.10 8.83 -11.97
N THR A 216 19.44 9.85 -11.18
CA THR A 216 18.57 10.13 -10.03
C THR A 216 17.23 10.61 -10.56
N THR A 217 16.11 10.26 -9.91
CA THR A 217 14.80 10.71 -10.41
C THR A 217 14.67 12.23 -10.40
N ALA A 218 15.51 12.91 -9.61
CA ALA A 218 15.66 14.35 -9.69
C ALA A 218 16.25 14.80 -11.05
N GLU A 219 17.28 14.14 -11.57
CA GLU A 219 17.90 14.47 -12.86
C GLU A 219 16.95 14.31 -14.06
N THR A 220 16.09 13.28 -14.10
CA THR A 220 15.23 12.99 -15.26
C THR A 220 13.87 13.66 -15.26
N VAL A 221 13.31 13.98 -14.09
CA VAL A 221 11.99 14.61 -14.01
C VAL A 221 12.11 16.11 -14.24
N ALA A 222 11.31 16.64 -15.18
CA ALA A 222 11.13 18.07 -15.35
C ALA A 222 10.48 18.62 -14.07
N GLN A 223 11.19 19.51 -13.36
CA GLN A 223 10.73 20.05 -12.08
C GLN A 223 10.52 21.55 -12.18
N LYS A 224 9.41 22.01 -11.62
CA LYS A 224 9.02 23.41 -11.64
C LYS A 224 8.42 23.83 -10.30
N ILE A 225 8.73 25.04 -9.87
CA ILE A 225 8.08 25.71 -8.75
C ILE A 225 7.19 26.82 -9.28
N HIS A 226 5.95 26.85 -8.82
CA HIS A 226 5.12 28.04 -8.90
C HIS A 226 5.03 28.67 -7.50
N PRO A 227 5.67 29.83 -7.28
CA PRO A 227 5.45 30.63 -6.09
C PRO A 227 3.99 31.11 -6.06
N VAL A 228 3.29 30.92 -4.95
CA VAL A 228 1.89 31.33 -4.80
C VAL A 228 1.52 31.54 -3.33
N ASP A 229 0.60 32.44 -3.04
CA ASP A 229 0.06 32.62 -1.69
C ASP A 229 -0.67 31.37 -1.19
N ARG A 230 -0.60 31.13 0.12
CA ARG A 230 -1.09 29.92 0.78
C ARG A 230 -2.54 29.60 0.41
N ASP A 231 -3.41 30.60 0.48
CA ASP A 231 -4.85 30.44 0.24
C ASP A 231 -5.20 30.32 -1.25
N ARG A 232 -4.30 30.77 -2.13
CA ARG A 232 -4.47 30.78 -3.60
C ARG A 232 -3.95 29.51 -4.30
N LYS A 233 -3.21 28.64 -3.58
CA LYS A 233 -2.73 27.34 -4.08
C LYS A 233 -3.81 26.50 -4.79
N ARG A 234 -5.04 26.48 -4.26
CA ARG A 234 -6.17 25.76 -4.86
C ARG A 234 -6.51 26.31 -6.24
N GLU A 235 -6.65 27.62 -6.35
CA GLU A 235 -7.05 28.29 -7.59
C GLU A 235 -5.98 28.12 -8.66
N LEU A 236 -4.71 28.24 -8.28
CA LEU A 236 -3.59 27.96 -9.17
C LEU A 236 -3.60 26.49 -9.65
N LEU A 237 -3.87 25.52 -8.78
CA LEU A 237 -4.00 24.12 -9.19
C LEU A 237 -5.15 23.92 -10.19
N THR A 238 -6.34 24.46 -9.90
CA THR A 238 -7.51 24.40 -10.81
C THR A 238 -7.22 25.08 -12.14
N HIS A 239 -6.48 26.19 -12.14
CA HIS A 239 -6.06 26.92 -13.33
C HIS A 239 -5.09 26.10 -14.21
N LEU A 240 -3.98 25.61 -13.63
CA LEU A 240 -2.98 24.79 -14.33
C LEU A 240 -3.60 23.52 -14.94
N ILE A 241 -4.48 22.82 -14.19
CA ILE A 241 -5.17 21.63 -14.69
C ILE A 241 -6.03 21.95 -15.91
N ARG A 242 -6.72 23.09 -15.92
CA ARG A 242 -7.63 23.48 -17.01
C ARG A 242 -6.88 24.02 -18.23
N GLU A 243 -5.91 24.92 -18.02
CA GLU A 243 -5.16 25.56 -19.10
C GLU A 243 -4.34 24.55 -19.90
N HIS A 244 -3.67 23.64 -19.21
CA HIS A 244 -2.84 22.60 -19.85
C HIS A 244 -3.59 21.28 -20.07
N ASN A 245 -4.90 21.25 -19.78
CA ASN A 245 -5.77 20.07 -19.88
C ASN A 245 -5.16 18.81 -19.21
N TRP A 246 -4.58 18.96 -18.01
CA TRP A 246 -3.90 17.88 -17.31
C TRP A 246 -4.86 16.75 -16.92
N PHE A 247 -4.39 15.51 -17.10
CA PHE A 247 -5.10 14.30 -16.73
C PHE A 247 -4.15 13.32 -16.02
N GLN A 248 -4.71 12.38 -15.22
CA GLN A 248 -3.95 11.52 -14.29
C GLN A 248 -2.98 12.30 -13.38
N VAL A 249 -3.48 13.37 -12.74
CA VAL A 249 -2.67 14.21 -11.84
C VAL A 249 -2.64 13.61 -10.43
N LEU A 250 -1.45 13.28 -9.93
CA LEU A 250 -1.26 12.88 -8.53
C LEU A 250 -0.86 14.10 -7.68
N VAL A 251 -1.75 14.52 -6.78
CA VAL A 251 -1.60 15.73 -5.97
C VAL A 251 -1.27 15.38 -4.53
N PHE A 252 -0.09 15.78 -4.03
CA PHE A 252 0.35 15.53 -2.67
C PHE A 252 0.01 16.68 -1.72
N THR A 253 -0.65 16.34 -0.62
CA THR A 253 -1.02 17.23 0.48
C THR A 253 -0.44 16.73 1.81
N ARG A 254 -0.17 17.65 2.74
CA ARG A 254 0.47 17.35 4.04
C ARG A 254 -0.46 16.63 5.01
N THR A 255 -1.78 16.80 4.89
CA THR A 255 -2.74 16.25 5.87
C THR A 255 -3.95 15.59 5.22
N LYS A 256 -4.45 14.54 5.89
CA LYS A 256 -5.68 13.82 5.49
C LYS A 256 -6.93 14.70 5.40
N HIS A 257 -6.99 15.79 6.18
CA HIS A 257 -8.11 16.73 6.15
C HIS A 257 -7.98 17.68 4.94
N GLY A 258 -6.75 18.15 4.65
CA GLY A 258 -6.44 18.88 3.42
C GLY A 258 -6.76 18.06 2.17
N ALA A 259 -6.39 16.77 2.14
CA ALA A 259 -6.68 15.87 1.03
C ALA A 259 -8.18 15.77 0.70
N ASN A 260 -9.05 15.61 1.72
CA ASN A 260 -10.51 15.60 1.50
C ASN A 260 -11.02 16.95 1.01
N ARG A 261 -10.66 18.03 1.71
CA ARG A 261 -11.12 19.38 1.39
C ARG A 261 -10.73 19.75 -0.05
N LEU A 262 -9.51 19.45 -0.47
CA LEU A 262 -9.04 19.74 -1.83
C LEU A 262 -9.77 18.89 -2.87
N ALA A 263 -9.96 17.58 -2.65
CA ALA A 263 -10.71 16.74 -3.58
C ALA A 263 -12.19 17.16 -3.72
N GLU A 264 -12.84 17.52 -2.62
CA GLU A 264 -14.21 18.07 -2.62
C GLU A 264 -14.30 19.42 -3.34
N GLN A 265 -13.29 20.29 -3.16
CA GLN A 265 -13.22 21.58 -3.84
C GLN A 265 -12.99 21.42 -5.35
N LEU A 266 -12.04 20.57 -5.77
CA LEU A 266 -11.80 20.26 -7.18
C LEU A 266 -13.04 19.67 -7.85
N THR A 267 -13.77 18.78 -7.14
CA THR A 267 -15.04 18.22 -7.64
C THR A 267 -16.11 19.29 -7.84
N LYS A 268 -16.19 20.29 -6.95
CA LYS A 268 -17.08 21.46 -7.13
C LYS A 268 -16.64 22.37 -8.28
N ASP A 269 -15.33 22.45 -8.53
CA ASP A 269 -14.75 23.10 -9.71
C ASP A 269 -14.88 22.23 -10.99
N GLY A 270 -15.65 21.13 -10.97
CA GLY A 270 -15.91 20.26 -12.12
C GLY A 270 -14.76 19.31 -12.50
N ILE A 271 -13.70 19.23 -11.69
CA ILE A 271 -12.55 18.35 -11.88
C ILE A 271 -12.77 17.05 -11.10
N SER A 272 -12.81 15.91 -11.79
CA SER A 272 -13.06 14.60 -11.17
C SER A 272 -11.93 14.22 -10.21
N ALA A 273 -12.18 14.30 -8.90
CA ALA A 273 -11.14 14.17 -7.87
C ALA A 273 -11.52 13.25 -6.70
N MET A 274 -10.57 12.44 -6.22
CA MET A 274 -10.74 11.62 -5.01
C MET A 274 -9.54 11.72 -4.07
N ALA A 275 -9.80 11.59 -2.76
CA ALA A 275 -8.77 11.60 -1.74
C ALA A 275 -8.36 10.19 -1.28
N ILE A 276 -7.05 9.91 -1.21
CA ILE A 276 -6.47 8.67 -0.66
C ILE A 276 -5.55 8.97 0.55
N HIS A 277 -5.96 8.50 1.72
CA HIS A 277 -5.24 8.68 2.98
C HIS A 277 -5.55 7.55 3.97
N GLY A 278 -4.74 7.36 5.03
CA GLY A 278 -4.92 6.26 6.00
C GLY A 278 -6.29 6.20 6.70
N ASN A 279 -7.00 7.34 6.84
CA ASN A 279 -8.37 7.39 7.36
C ASN A 279 -9.49 6.98 6.37
N LYS A 280 -9.20 6.64 5.11
CA LYS A 280 -10.23 6.13 4.18
C LYS A 280 -10.44 4.62 4.43
N SER A 281 -11.66 4.13 4.22
CA SER A 281 -11.91 2.69 4.19
C SER A 281 -11.13 2.04 3.05
N GLN A 282 -10.79 0.75 3.18
CA GLN A 282 -10.00 0.08 2.14
C GLN A 282 -10.73 0.00 0.81
N SER A 283 -12.04 -0.25 0.83
CA SER A 283 -12.87 -0.23 -0.38
C SER A 283 -12.80 1.13 -1.09
N ALA A 284 -12.80 2.24 -0.35
CA ALA A 284 -12.61 3.57 -0.93
C ALA A 284 -11.20 3.80 -1.48
N ARG A 285 -10.15 3.28 -0.82
CA ARG A 285 -8.76 3.36 -1.30
C ARG A 285 -8.58 2.54 -2.58
N THR A 286 -8.98 1.26 -2.57
CA THR A 286 -8.93 0.38 -3.75
C THR A 286 -9.74 0.94 -4.91
N ARG A 287 -10.93 1.51 -4.66
CA ARG A 287 -11.74 2.17 -5.68
C ARG A 287 -11.03 3.39 -6.28
N ALA A 288 -10.50 4.30 -5.44
CA ALA A 288 -9.74 5.47 -5.90
C ALA A 288 -8.57 5.07 -6.81
N LEU A 289 -7.85 4.01 -6.43
CA LEU A 289 -6.73 3.48 -7.21
C LEU A 289 -7.17 2.89 -8.55
N ALA A 290 -8.24 2.10 -8.58
CA ALA A 290 -8.76 1.50 -9.80
C ALA A 290 -9.26 2.58 -10.78
N GLU A 291 -10.01 3.56 -10.29
CA GLU A 291 -10.52 4.67 -11.10
C GLU A 291 -9.39 5.56 -11.65
N PHE A 292 -8.32 5.77 -10.87
CA PHE A 292 -7.14 6.51 -11.33
C PHE A 292 -6.33 5.72 -12.37
N LYS A 293 -6.03 4.44 -12.12
CA LYS A 293 -5.31 3.56 -13.07
C LYS A 293 -6.06 3.44 -14.40
N ASN A 294 -7.38 3.33 -14.36
CA ASN A 294 -8.21 3.13 -15.55
C ASN A 294 -8.57 4.43 -16.31
N ASN A 295 -7.90 5.56 -16.03
CA ASN A 295 -8.16 6.87 -16.64
C ASN A 295 -9.60 7.39 -16.45
N THR A 296 -10.34 6.95 -15.42
CA THR A 296 -11.70 7.48 -15.13
C THR A 296 -11.69 8.58 -14.07
N LEU A 297 -10.60 8.71 -13.30
CA LEU A 297 -10.38 9.78 -12.33
C LEU A 297 -9.28 10.73 -12.83
N GLN A 298 -9.58 12.03 -12.91
CA GLN A 298 -8.63 13.04 -13.39
C GLN A 298 -7.56 13.37 -12.34
N VAL A 299 -7.94 13.47 -11.07
CA VAL A 299 -7.04 13.86 -9.97
C VAL A 299 -7.13 12.91 -8.78
N LEU A 300 -5.99 12.38 -8.34
CA LEU A 300 -5.87 11.64 -7.09
C LEU A 300 -5.14 12.50 -6.06
N VAL A 301 -5.84 12.92 -4.99
CA VAL A 301 -5.27 13.72 -3.91
C VAL A 301 -4.80 12.81 -2.78
N ALA A 302 -3.49 12.80 -2.50
CA ALA A 302 -2.87 11.87 -1.58
C ALA A 302 -2.13 12.56 -0.42
N THR A 303 -1.87 11.78 0.64
CA THR A 303 -0.85 12.06 1.66
C THR A 303 0.30 11.08 1.51
N ASP A 304 1.54 11.47 1.82
CA ASP A 304 2.76 10.64 1.68
C ASP A 304 2.59 9.18 2.08
N ILE A 305 2.16 8.94 3.33
CA ILE A 305 1.96 7.60 3.92
C ILE A 305 1.02 6.72 3.07
N ALA A 306 0.01 7.31 2.44
CA ALA A 306 -0.98 6.57 1.66
C ALA A 306 -0.63 6.45 0.17
N ALA A 307 0.34 7.23 -0.30
CA ALA A 307 0.91 7.17 -1.65
C ALA A 307 2.13 6.22 -1.73
N ARG A 308 2.85 6.06 -0.62
CA ARG A 308 3.90 5.03 -0.49
C ARG A 308 3.28 3.64 -0.69
N GLY A 309 3.95 2.80 -1.49
CA GLY A 309 3.44 1.48 -1.86
C GLY A 309 2.18 1.49 -2.74
N ILE A 310 1.84 2.61 -3.40
CA ILE A 310 1.00 2.53 -4.61
C ILE A 310 1.92 2.36 -5.83
N ASP A 311 1.74 1.28 -6.58
CA ASP A 311 2.13 1.14 -7.98
C ASP A 311 1.27 2.07 -8.89
N ILE A 312 1.63 3.36 -8.94
CA ILE A 312 1.15 4.36 -9.92
C ILE A 312 2.38 5.13 -10.43
N ASP A 313 3.26 4.39 -11.08
CA ASP A 313 4.47 4.94 -11.68
C ASP A 313 4.21 5.37 -13.15
N GLN A 314 5.06 6.25 -13.68
CA GLN A 314 4.96 6.81 -15.05
C GLN A 314 3.76 7.75 -15.28
N LEU A 315 3.31 8.46 -14.23
CA LEU A 315 2.24 9.46 -14.37
C LEU A 315 2.71 10.67 -15.19
N PRO A 316 1.83 11.32 -15.99
CA PRO A 316 2.18 12.54 -16.72
C PRO A 316 2.53 13.69 -15.78
N HIS A 317 1.75 13.87 -14.70
CA HIS A 317 1.87 15.01 -13.79
C HIS A 317 1.84 14.60 -12.32
N VAL A 318 2.81 15.10 -11.56
CA VAL A 318 2.83 15.05 -10.09
C VAL A 318 2.83 16.47 -9.55
N VAL A 319 1.92 16.78 -8.63
CA VAL A 319 1.86 18.11 -8.00
C VAL A 319 2.12 18.01 -6.50
N ASN A 320 3.15 18.70 -6.01
CA ASN A 320 3.30 19.02 -4.60
C ASN A 320 2.42 20.23 -4.27
N PHE A 321 1.19 19.99 -3.82
CA PHE A 321 0.34 21.07 -3.32
C PHE A 321 0.88 21.63 -2.00
N ASP A 322 1.40 20.75 -1.15
CA ASP A 322 2.18 21.06 0.04
C ASP A 322 3.59 20.49 -0.14
N LEU A 323 4.66 21.20 0.21
CA LEU A 323 5.99 20.59 0.29
C LEU A 323 6.08 19.58 1.46
N PRO A 324 6.79 18.45 1.29
CA PRO A 324 6.98 17.47 2.36
C PRO A 324 7.84 18.04 3.49
N ASN A 325 7.62 17.56 4.70
CA ASN A 325 8.40 17.96 5.88
C ASN A 325 9.79 17.31 5.92
N VAL A 326 10.02 16.27 5.11
CA VAL A 326 11.26 15.49 5.01
C VAL A 326 11.74 15.57 3.55
N PRO A 327 12.95 16.07 3.26
CA PRO A 327 13.43 16.26 1.89
C PRO A 327 13.42 14.98 1.03
N GLU A 328 13.70 13.83 1.62
CA GLU A 328 13.74 12.52 0.93
C GLU A 328 12.37 12.14 0.34
N ASP A 329 11.28 12.55 0.99
CA ASP A 329 9.94 12.34 0.47
C ASP A 329 9.69 13.11 -0.83
N TYR A 330 10.32 14.27 -1.03
CA TYR A 330 10.19 15.00 -2.29
C TYR A 330 10.65 14.13 -3.47
N VAL A 331 11.80 13.47 -3.32
CA VAL A 331 12.36 12.54 -4.31
C VAL A 331 11.42 11.35 -4.53
N HIS A 332 10.78 10.83 -3.47
CA HIS A 332 9.78 9.75 -3.58
C HIS A 332 8.48 10.17 -4.29
N ARG A 333 8.05 11.43 -4.14
CA ARG A 333 6.85 11.98 -4.79
C ARG A 333 7.07 12.21 -6.27
N ILE A 334 8.10 12.98 -6.64
CA ILE A 334 8.45 13.20 -8.05
C ILE A 334 8.84 11.89 -8.74
N GLY A 335 9.27 10.89 -7.95
CA GLY A 335 9.46 9.51 -8.38
C GLY A 335 8.26 8.84 -9.05
N ARG A 336 7.05 9.39 -8.97
CA ARG A 336 5.85 8.85 -9.65
C ARG A 336 5.70 9.30 -11.10
N THR A 337 6.51 10.24 -11.56
CA THR A 337 6.55 10.71 -12.95
C THR A 337 7.94 10.50 -13.57
N GLY A 338 8.09 10.75 -14.89
CA GLY A 338 9.38 10.79 -15.60
C GLY A 338 10.24 9.52 -15.57
N ARG A 339 9.63 8.33 -15.47
CA ARG A 339 10.33 7.02 -15.47
C ARG A 339 10.35 6.39 -16.87
N ALA A 340 11.34 5.51 -17.09
CA ALA A 340 11.46 4.64 -18.27
C ALA A 340 11.51 5.34 -19.65
N GLY A 341 11.87 6.63 -19.71
CA GLY A 341 11.95 7.42 -20.94
C GLY A 341 10.70 8.23 -21.26
N ALA A 342 9.65 8.15 -20.45
CA ALA A 342 8.50 9.03 -20.55
C ALA A 342 8.85 10.45 -20.08
N THR A 343 8.42 11.47 -20.82
CA THR A 343 8.46 12.88 -20.40
C THR A 343 7.34 13.14 -19.39
N GLY A 344 7.69 13.54 -18.17
CA GLY A 344 6.70 13.82 -17.14
C GLY A 344 7.15 14.94 -16.20
N GLU A 345 6.19 15.69 -15.67
CA GLU A 345 6.42 16.94 -14.95
C GLU A 345 6.05 16.83 -13.47
N ALA A 346 6.95 17.33 -12.61
CA ALA A 346 6.73 17.50 -11.19
C ALA A 346 6.64 18.99 -10.84
N VAL A 347 5.43 19.45 -10.56
CA VAL A 347 5.12 20.84 -10.22
C VAL A 347 5.00 21.00 -8.72
N SER A 348 5.49 22.10 -8.16
CA SER A 348 5.43 22.36 -6.72
C SER A 348 4.86 23.76 -6.45
N LEU A 349 3.75 23.82 -5.71
CA LEU A 349 3.10 25.08 -5.33
C LEU A 349 3.67 25.53 -3.99
N VAL A 350 4.45 26.60 -3.97
CA VAL A 350 5.27 26.98 -2.80
C VAL A 350 4.82 28.33 -2.25
N CYS A 351 4.36 28.35 -1.00
CA CYS A 351 4.04 29.58 -0.28
C CYS A 351 5.19 30.03 0.64
N VAL A 352 5.05 31.23 1.22
CA VAL A 352 6.06 31.85 2.09
C VAL A 352 6.48 30.97 3.29
N ASP A 353 5.58 30.15 3.81
CA ASP A 353 5.80 29.26 4.95
C ASP A 353 6.81 28.13 4.64
N GLU A 354 6.87 27.70 3.37
CA GLU A 354 7.57 26.49 2.94
C GLU A 354 9.00 26.78 2.45
N LYS A 355 9.45 28.04 2.49
CA LYS A 355 10.79 28.46 2.04
C LYS A 355 11.93 27.66 2.67
N GLN A 356 11.79 27.22 3.93
CA GLN A 356 12.80 26.38 4.57
C GLN A 356 12.76 24.93 4.06
N LEU A 357 11.57 24.35 3.90
CA LEU A 357 11.42 23.00 3.33
C LEU A 357 12.00 22.93 1.91
N LEU A 358 11.76 23.97 1.10
CA LEU A 358 12.34 24.09 -0.23
C LEU A 358 13.88 24.08 -0.19
N ARG A 359 14.50 24.88 0.69
CA ARG A 359 15.98 24.91 0.82
C ARG A 359 16.56 23.56 1.20
N ASP A 360 15.90 22.82 2.09
CA ASP A 360 16.37 21.50 2.52
C ASP A 360 16.19 20.45 1.41
N ILE A 361 15.15 20.59 0.56
CA ILE A 361 14.98 19.82 -0.68
C ILE A 361 16.07 20.15 -1.71
N GLU A 362 16.27 21.43 -2.06
CA GLU A 362 17.29 21.90 -3.02
C GLU A 362 18.70 21.47 -2.58
N ARG A 363 18.98 21.46 -1.26
CA ARG A 363 20.23 20.92 -0.69
C ARG A 363 20.35 19.40 -0.90
N LEU A 364 19.30 18.63 -0.67
CA LEU A 364 19.33 17.17 -0.86
C LEU A 364 19.57 16.80 -2.33
N ILE A 365 18.87 17.45 -3.26
CA ILE A 365 19.01 17.19 -4.71
C ILE A 365 20.20 17.90 -5.35
N LYS A 366 20.94 18.71 -4.58
CA LYS A 366 22.14 19.47 -4.98
C LYS A 366 21.94 20.40 -6.18
N ARG A 367 20.72 20.92 -6.37
CA ARG A 367 20.38 21.89 -7.42
C ARG A 367 19.19 22.75 -7.01
N GLU A 368 19.15 23.98 -7.50
CA GLU A 368 17.94 24.81 -7.44
C GLU A 368 16.89 24.31 -8.42
N ILE A 369 15.61 24.49 -8.09
CA ILE A 369 14.50 24.13 -8.98
C ILE A 369 14.00 25.38 -9.71
N PRO A 370 13.86 25.35 -11.07
CA PRO A 370 13.33 26.47 -11.84
C PRO A 370 12.00 26.99 -11.29
N ARG A 371 11.88 28.32 -11.21
CA ARG A 371 10.72 29.02 -10.64
C ARG A 371 10.02 29.81 -11.75
N GLU A 372 8.71 29.65 -11.85
CA GLU A 372 7.86 30.33 -12.82
C GLU A 372 6.65 30.91 -12.09
N VAL A 373 6.49 32.23 -12.13
CA VAL A 373 5.31 32.91 -11.55
C VAL A 373 4.23 32.95 -12.62
N ILE A 374 3.05 32.42 -12.32
CA ILE A 374 1.89 32.49 -13.21
C ILE A 374 1.21 33.85 -13.03
N ALA A 375 0.89 34.50 -14.15
CA ALA A 375 0.28 35.82 -14.17
C ALA A 375 -1.08 35.82 -13.42
N GLY A 376 -1.28 36.82 -12.56
CA GLY A 376 -2.44 36.89 -11.67
C GLY A 376 -2.36 35.99 -10.44
N PHE A 377 -1.29 35.21 -10.25
CA PHE A 377 -1.02 34.37 -9.06
C PHE A 377 0.26 34.78 -8.31
N GLU A 378 0.73 36.00 -8.53
CA GLU A 378 1.90 36.59 -7.87
C GLU A 378 1.73 36.54 -6.33
N PRO A 379 2.72 36.05 -5.56
CA PRO A 379 2.67 36.09 -4.11
C PRO A 379 2.75 37.53 -3.56
N ASP A 380 2.01 37.84 -2.49
CA ASP A 380 2.17 39.12 -1.78
C ASP A 380 3.59 39.20 -1.16
N PRO A 381 4.42 40.19 -1.54
CA PRO A 381 5.75 40.36 -0.96
C PRO A 381 5.73 40.65 0.55
N ASN A 382 4.59 41.07 1.11
CA ASN A 382 4.41 41.37 2.54
C ASN A 382 3.87 40.17 3.35
N ALA A 383 3.54 39.05 2.70
CA ALA A 383 3.00 37.87 3.36
C ALA A 383 3.97 37.34 4.44
N LYS A 384 3.48 37.20 5.67
CA LYS A 384 4.28 36.72 6.81
C LYS A 384 4.24 35.18 6.87
N PRO A 385 5.39 34.50 7.07
CA PRO A 385 5.40 33.06 7.27
C PRO A 385 4.67 32.69 8.58
N GLU A 386 3.81 31.67 8.51
CA GLU A 386 3.22 31.03 9.68
C GLU A 386 3.90 29.68 9.99
N PRO A 387 3.87 29.22 11.26
CA PRO A 387 4.43 27.92 11.61
C PRO A 387 3.66 26.76 10.95
N ILE A 388 4.32 26.04 10.04
CA ILE A 388 3.83 24.75 9.55
C ILE A 388 3.75 23.80 10.74
N GLN A 389 2.53 23.44 11.15
CA GLN A 389 2.31 22.57 12.32
C GLN A 389 2.86 21.15 12.09
N GLN A 390 4.12 20.95 12.49
CA GLN A 390 4.73 19.63 12.58
C GLN A 390 4.05 18.81 13.68
N ARG A 391 3.03 18.02 13.32
CA ARG A 391 2.58 16.92 14.18
C ARG A 391 3.64 15.81 14.19
N ARG A 392 4.71 16.01 14.96
CA ARG A 392 5.47 14.89 15.54
C ARG A 392 4.47 13.96 16.23
N GLY A 393 4.68 12.65 16.09
CA GLY A 393 3.77 11.64 16.65
C GLY A 393 3.50 11.88 18.13
N GLN A 394 2.24 11.74 18.55
CA GLN A 394 1.87 11.84 19.96
C GLN A 394 2.45 10.65 20.73
N GLN A 395 3.66 10.81 21.24
CA GLN A 395 4.06 10.10 22.46
C GLN A 395 3.23 10.66 23.62
N PRO A 396 2.55 9.81 24.41
CA PRO A 396 1.87 10.27 25.61
C PRO A 396 2.93 10.69 26.63
N ARG A 397 3.10 12.00 26.83
CA ARG A 397 3.94 12.54 27.90
C ARG A 397 3.30 12.20 29.25
N GLY A 398 3.85 11.20 29.93
CA GLY A 398 3.60 10.99 31.35
C GLY A 398 4.03 12.24 32.14
N GLY A 399 3.13 12.74 33.00
CA GLY A 399 3.39 13.93 33.81
C GLY A 399 4.36 13.64 34.94
N GLY A 400 5.65 13.89 34.72
CA GLY A 400 6.68 13.95 35.76
C GLY A 400 7.22 15.37 35.87
N GLY A 401 6.64 16.19 36.75
CA GLY A 401 7.07 17.56 37.02
C GLY A 401 7.57 17.69 38.45
N ASN A 402 8.88 17.91 38.61
CA ASN A 402 9.53 18.23 39.88
C ASN A 402 10.27 19.57 39.73
N GLY A 403 10.23 20.44 40.75
CA GLY A 403 11.13 21.60 40.83
C GLY A 403 10.52 22.85 41.46
N GLY A 404 11.08 23.27 42.61
CA GLY A 404 10.86 24.58 43.24
C GLY A 404 9.95 24.53 44.48
N GLY A 405 10.39 24.83 45.71
CA GLY A 405 11.75 25.13 46.19
C GLY A 405 11.80 26.33 47.15
N GLY A 406 11.79 26.05 48.46
CA GLY A 406 12.25 26.99 49.50
C GLY A 406 11.17 27.71 50.34
N GLY A 407 11.53 28.00 51.59
CA GLY A 407 10.84 28.97 52.46
C GLY A 407 9.76 28.38 53.38
N GLY A 408 10.12 28.02 54.60
CA GLY A 408 9.12 27.64 55.63
C GLY A 408 8.57 28.86 56.38
N ASN A 409 7.36 28.75 56.91
CA ASN A 409 6.97 29.54 58.08
C ASN A 409 5.88 28.86 58.94
N ARG A 410 5.72 29.37 60.17
CA ARG A 410 4.87 28.80 61.25
C ARG A 410 3.37 29.16 61.12
N ALA A 411 2.57 28.46 61.92
CA ALA A 411 1.11 28.55 62.10
C ALA A 411 0.61 29.95 62.59
N PRO A 412 -0.72 30.24 62.64
CA PRO A 412 -1.60 29.67 63.68
C PRO A 412 -3.08 29.37 63.29
N ARG A 413 -3.83 28.84 64.28
CA ARG A 413 -5.29 28.55 64.33
C ARG A 413 -6.18 29.83 64.29
N ALA A 414 -7.46 29.70 63.90
CA ALA A 414 -8.62 29.67 64.85
C ALA A 414 -10.03 29.79 64.21
N GLY A 415 -11.02 29.08 64.79
CA GLY A 415 -12.49 29.28 64.64
C GLY A 415 -13.14 28.83 63.32
N GLY A 416 -14.36 28.26 63.24
CA GLY A 416 -15.35 27.78 64.23
C GLY A 416 -16.67 27.57 63.45
N ALA A 417 -17.22 26.37 63.25
CA ALA A 417 -17.87 25.44 64.20
C ALA A 417 -19.23 25.92 64.77
N ALA A 418 -20.34 25.52 64.14
CA ALA A 418 -21.46 24.79 64.79
C ALA A 418 -22.67 24.58 63.83
N GLN A 419 -23.04 23.33 63.54
CA GLN A 419 -24.31 22.71 63.99
C GLN A 419 -24.49 21.28 63.44
N GLN A 420 -25.23 20.48 64.21
CA GLN A 420 -25.59 19.06 64.10
C GLN A 420 -26.92 18.91 64.90
N PRO A 421 -27.59 17.74 65.03
CA PRO A 421 -27.39 16.44 64.38
C PRO A 421 -28.69 15.70 63.94
N GLY A 422 -28.54 14.51 63.33
CA GLY A 422 -29.14 13.31 63.92
C GLY A 422 -30.15 12.48 63.12
N ALA A 423 -29.83 11.18 62.93
CA ALA A 423 -30.78 10.06 62.94
C ALA A 423 -30.04 8.75 63.33
N LYS A 424 -30.70 7.83 64.04
CA LYS A 424 -30.13 6.57 64.57
C LYS A 424 -30.77 5.31 63.96
N ARG A 425 -30.12 4.17 64.24
CA ARG A 425 -30.50 2.75 64.03
C ARG A 425 -31.92 2.39 64.56
N ASP A 426 -32.56 1.24 64.31
CA ASP A 426 -32.14 -0.14 63.94
C ASP A 426 -33.29 -0.80 63.10
N GLY A 427 -33.30 -2.06 62.62
CA GLY A 427 -32.32 -3.17 62.68
C GLY A 427 -33.00 -4.57 62.73
N GLN A 428 -33.24 -5.23 61.58
CA GLN A 428 -33.74 -6.63 61.49
C GLN A 428 -33.04 -7.45 60.37
N ALA A 429 -33.03 -8.79 60.51
CA ALA A 429 -32.28 -9.78 59.71
C ALA A 429 -33.24 -10.65 58.82
N PRO A 430 -32.85 -11.74 58.11
CA PRO A 430 -31.52 -12.37 57.90
C PRO A 430 -31.16 -12.86 56.46
N LYS A 431 -29.97 -13.48 56.36
CA LYS A 431 -29.37 -14.47 55.41
C LYS A 431 -30.31 -15.51 54.71
N PRO A 432 -29.84 -16.41 53.78
CA PRO A 432 -28.79 -16.34 52.72
C PRO A 432 -29.02 -17.23 51.43
N LYS A 433 -27.98 -17.35 50.56
CA LYS A 433 -27.59 -18.51 49.68
C LYS A 433 -28.44 -18.95 48.45
N ALA A 434 -27.84 -18.70 47.27
CA ALA A 434 -27.37 -19.66 46.25
C ALA A 434 -28.26 -20.76 45.58
N ALA A 435 -28.09 -20.84 44.24
CA ALA A 435 -27.93 -22.04 43.38
C ALA A 435 -29.02 -22.43 42.35
N ALA A 436 -28.51 -22.96 41.22
CA ALA A 436 -29.11 -23.87 40.22
C ALA A 436 -30.12 -23.37 39.16
N LYS A 437 -29.92 -23.85 37.93
CA LYS A 437 -30.90 -23.89 36.81
C LYS A 437 -31.91 -25.04 37.04
N PRO A 438 -33.07 -25.04 36.37
CA PRO A 438 -33.18 -25.89 35.17
C PRO A 438 -34.01 -25.32 33.99
N ARG A 439 -33.96 -26.06 32.87
CA ARG A 439 -34.78 -26.02 31.63
C ARG A 439 -36.10 -26.83 31.84
N PRO A 440 -36.94 -27.15 30.82
CA PRO A 440 -37.53 -26.37 29.71
C PRO A 440 -39.05 -26.67 29.50
N GLN A 441 -39.74 -26.00 28.54
CA GLN A 441 -40.93 -26.46 27.75
C GLN A 441 -41.36 -25.32 26.79
N GLY A 442 -42.03 -25.51 25.64
CA GLY A 442 -42.33 -26.72 24.86
C GLY A 442 -43.73 -26.72 24.18
N GLY A 443 -43.81 -26.71 22.84
CA GLY A 443 -44.95 -27.25 22.06
C GLY A 443 -45.79 -26.29 21.16
N GLY A 444 -46.26 -26.81 20.00
CA GLY A 444 -47.35 -26.25 19.14
C GLY A 444 -46.90 -25.63 17.80
N ASN A 445 -46.62 -26.33 16.70
CA ASN A 445 -47.48 -27.15 15.80
C ASN A 445 -48.24 -26.33 14.72
N GLY A 446 -48.13 -26.70 13.42
CA GLY A 446 -48.84 -26.05 12.30
C GLY A 446 -48.39 -26.48 10.88
N ASN A 447 -49.32 -27.02 10.08
CA ASN A 447 -49.08 -27.68 8.77
C ASN A 447 -49.41 -26.80 7.54
N GLY A 448 -48.86 -27.19 6.38
CA GLY A 448 -49.40 -26.89 5.04
C GLY A 448 -48.91 -25.59 4.38
N ALA A 449 -48.92 -25.44 3.05
CA ALA A 449 -49.18 -26.39 1.97
C ALA A 449 -48.55 -25.88 0.64
N ARG A 450 -48.32 -26.78 -0.33
CA ARG A 450 -48.19 -26.38 -1.76
C ARG A 450 -49.59 -26.07 -2.32
N PRO A 451 -49.69 -25.20 -3.32
CA PRO A 451 -50.33 -25.67 -4.56
C PRO A 451 -49.55 -25.32 -5.84
N SER A 452 -50.06 -25.85 -6.94
CA SER A 452 -49.55 -25.79 -8.32
C SER A 452 -50.46 -24.91 -9.19
N GLY A 453 -49.92 -24.40 -10.31
CA GLY A 453 -50.69 -23.81 -11.43
C GLY A 453 -51.06 -22.33 -11.27
N GLY A 454 -51.20 -21.55 -12.35
CA GLY A 454 -50.98 -21.86 -13.76
C GLY A 454 -51.70 -20.86 -14.70
N ASN A 455 -51.19 -20.68 -15.93
CA ASN A 455 -51.68 -19.79 -17.00
C ASN A 455 -51.63 -18.27 -16.71
N GLY A 456 -51.39 -17.37 -17.66
CA GLY A 456 -51.07 -17.45 -19.11
C GLY A 456 -50.75 -16.03 -19.63
N ALA A 457 -50.50 -15.73 -20.91
CA ALA A 457 -50.37 -16.53 -22.13
C ALA A 457 -49.75 -15.67 -23.26
N ARG A 458 -49.10 -16.30 -24.27
CA ARG A 458 -48.96 -15.94 -25.72
C ARG A 458 -48.46 -14.52 -26.11
N ALA A 459 -47.75 -14.29 -27.23
CA ALA A 459 -47.64 -14.95 -28.55
C ALA A 459 -46.14 -15.16 -28.95
N ALA A 460 -45.69 -16.15 -29.73
CA ALA A 460 -45.94 -16.47 -31.16
C ALA A 460 -45.59 -15.29 -32.11
N ASN A 461 -44.81 -15.39 -33.20
CA ASN A 461 -44.18 -16.47 -34.00
C ASN A 461 -42.73 -16.02 -34.38
N GLY A 462 -41.81 -16.76 -35.00
CA GLY A 462 -41.75 -18.14 -35.54
C GLY A 462 -40.75 -18.20 -36.71
N ASN A 463 -40.16 -19.38 -37.00
CA ASN A 463 -39.55 -19.89 -38.28
C ASN A 463 -38.76 -18.95 -39.25
N ALA A 464 -37.71 -19.40 -39.97
CA ALA A 464 -36.96 -20.66 -40.01
C ALA A 464 -35.74 -20.53 -40.97
N ALA A 465 -34.99 -21.63 -41.10
CA ALA A 465 -34.23 -22.07 -42.29
C ALA A 465 -32.83 -21.50 -42.58
N HIS A 466 -31.86 -22.42 -42.56
CA HIS A 466 -30.62 -22.37 -43.36
C HIS A 466 -30.91 -22.21 -44.87
N PRO A 467 -29.89 -21.78 -45.62
CA PRO A 467 -29.42 -22.70 -46.67
C PRO A 467 -27.91 -22.96 -46.65
N ASN A 468 -27.55 -24.16 -47.09
CA ASN A 468 -26.20 -24.56 -47.45
C ASN A 468 -26.01 -24.34 -48.96
N ARG A 469 -24.89 -23.75 -49.40
CA ARG A 469 -24.39 -23.93 -50.77
C ARG A 469 -22.89 -23.72 -50.90
N ASN A 470 -22.30 -24.57 -51.73
CA ASN A 470 -20.87 -24.74 -51.97
C ASN A 470 -20.59 -24.39 -53.44
N ARG A 471 -19.58 -23.54 -53.75
CA ARG A 471 -18.75 -23.61 -54.98
C ARG A 471 -17.70 -22.49 -55.11
N SER A 472 -16.43 -22.92 -55.14
CA SER A 472 -15.35 -22.53 -56.09
C SER A 472 -15.26 -21.11 -56.69
N SER A 473 -14.09 -20.48 -56.49
CA SER A 473 -13.25 -19.96 -57.60
C SER A 473 -11.77 -19.88 -57.17
N ARG A 474 -10.86 -19.89 -58.15
CA ARG A 474 -9.39 -19.95 -58.01
C ARG A 474 -8.77 -19.02 -59.06
N SER A 475 -7.55 -18.51 -58.82
CA SER A 475 -6.81 -17.50 -59.63
C SER A 475 -7.42 -16.09 -59.59
N GLY A 476 -6.64 -15.00 -59.62
CA GLY A 476 -5.19 -14.84 -59.47
C GLY A 476 -4.74 -13.43 -59.88
N GLN A 477 -3.57 -12.95 -59.40
CA GLN A 477 -2.60 -12.18 -60.20
C GLN A 477 -1.33 -11.82 -59.40
N ARG A 478 -0.22 -11.63 -60.12
CA ARG A 478 1.07 -11.07 -59.68
C ARG A 478 1.34 -9.78 -60.46
N GLY A 479 2.24 -8.94 -59.96
CA GLY A 479 2.80 -7.76 -60.64
C GLY A 479 2.38 -6.47 -59.92
N HIS A 480 3.28 -5.54 -59.56
CA HIS A 480 4.73 -5.43 -59.82
C HIS A 480 5.55 -5.33 -58.53
#